data_AF-F8GIF0-F1
#
_entry.id   AF-F8GIF0-F1
#
_cell.length_a   1.000
_cell.length_b   1.000
_cell.length_c   1.000
_cell.angle_alpha   90.00
_cell.angle_beta   90.00
_cell.angle_gamma   90.00
#
_symmetry.space_group_name_H-M   'P 1'
#
loop_
_entity.id
_entity.type
_entity.pdbx_description
1 polymer ?
#
loop_
_entity_poly.entity_id
_entity_poly.type
_entity_poly.pdbx_seq_one_letter_code
_entity_poly.pdbx_strand_id
1 'polypeptide(L)' 'MKKISMIGSLVFSLILSVYFVVTNDETVLAPILLGLLVSFISAMMLLTKK' A
#
# COMPACT_ATOMS: atom_id res chain seq x y z
N MET A 1 -10.40 12.98 -4.89
CA MET A 1 -10.59 11.54 -5.22
C MET A 1 -9.29 10.75 -5.22
N LYS A 2 -8.26 11.09 -6.02
CA LYS A 2 -6.99 10.32 -6.05
C LYS A 2 -6.22 10.23 -4.72
N LYS A 3 -6.20 11.32 -3.92
CA LYS A 3 -5.49 11.35 -2.62
C LYS A 3 -6.10 10.40 -1.57
N ILE A 4 -7.42 10.24 -1.56
CA ILE A 4 -8.12 9.35 -0.62
C ILE A 4 -7.84 7.89 -0.97
N SER A 5 -7.79 7.57 -2.28
CA SER A 5 -7.41 6.22 -2.73
C SER A 5 -5.97 5.87 -2.32
N MET A 6 -5.03 6.83 -2.43
CA MET A 6 -3.64 6.64 -2.00
C MET A 6 -3.54 6.39 -0.49
N ILE A 7 -4.25 7.18 0.34
CA ILE A 7 -4.28 7.00 1.79
C ILE A 7 -4.92 5.66 2.15
N GLY A 8 -6.02 5.27 1.50
CA GLY A 8 -6.68 3.98 1.73
C GLY A 8 -5.77 2.78 1.45
N SER A 9 -5.07 2.79 0.31
CA SER A 9 -4.11 1.73 -0.03
C SER A 9 -2.93 1.67 0.93
N LEU A 10 -2.48 2.82 1.43
CA LEU A 10 -1.37 2.91 2.37
C LEU A 10 -1.76 2.40 3.75
N VAL A 11 -2.97 2.74 4.24
CA VAL A 11 -3.53 2.21 5.49
C VAL A 11 -3.74 0.69 5.39
N PHE A 12 -4.25 0.20 4.27
CA PHE A 12 -4.42 -1.24 4.03
C PHE A 12 -3.08 -1.99 4.06
N SER A 13 -2.05 -1.43 3.40
CA SER A 13 -0.71 -2.01 3.40
C SER A 13 -0.06 -1.99 4.79
N LEU A 14 -0.32 -0.95 5.60
CA LEU A 14 0.14 -0.85 6.98
C LEU A 14 -0.49 -1.92 7.87
N ILE A 15 -1.80 -2.15 7.76
CA ILE A 15 -2.52 -3.18 8.53
C ILE A 15 -2.00 -4.58 8.18
N LEU A 16 -1.83 -4.87 6.89
CA LEU A 16 -1.25 -6.15 6.47
C LEU A 16 0.19 -6.31 6.94
N SER A 17 0.99 -5.23 6.97
CA SER A 17 2.36 -5.27 7.49
C SER A 17 2.39 -5.61 8.98
N VAL A 18 1.49 -5.04 9.79
CA VAL A 18 1.35 -5.42 11.20
C VAL A 18 0.94 -6.88 11.33
N TYR A 19 -0.01 -7.35 10.50
CA TYR A 19 -0.43 -8.76 10.48
C TYR A 19 0.72 -9.71 10.11
N PHE A 20 1.58 -9.33 9.17
CA PHE A 20 2.77 -10.09 8.79
C PHE A 20 3.76 -10.23 9.96
N VAL A 21 4.03 -9.14 10.69
CA VAL A 21 4.94 -9.16 11.86
C VAL A 21 4.39 -10.07 12.97
N VAL A 22 3.07 -10.10 13.17
CA VAL A 22 2.44 -10.93 14.21
C VAL A 22 2.36 -12.40 13.80
N THR A 23 1.97 -12.68 12.56
CA THR A 23 1.64 -14.05 12.12
C THR A 23 2.86 -14.77 11.52
N ASN A 24 3.91 -14.04 11.12
CA ASN A 24 5.08 -14.55 10.37
C ASN A 24 4.69 -15.33 9.10
N ASP A 25 3.54 -14.99 8.53
CA ASP A 25 2.96 -15.70 7.40
C ASP A 25 3.47 -15.07 6.09
N GLU A 26 4.39 -15.73 5.42
CA GLU A 26 5.07 -15.23 4.21
C GLU A 26 4.09 -14.97 3.05
N THR A 27 2.91 -15.59 3.09
CA THR A 27 1.85 -15.40 2.09
C THR A 27 1.30 -13.98 2.05
N VAL A 28 1.40 -13.24 3.17
CA VAL A 28 0.90 -11.88 3.32
C VAL A 28 1.84 -10.85 2.66
N LEU A 29 3.08 -11.25 2.34
CA LEU A 29 4.08 -10.36 1.74
C LEU A 29 3.65 -9.90 0.33
N ALA A 30 3.06 -10.79 -0.45
CA ALA A 30 2.56 -10.48 -1.80
C ALA A 30 1.47 -9.40 -1.81
N PRO A 31 0.39 -9.49 -1.01
CA PRO A 31 -0.61 -8.42 -0.93
C PRO A 31 -0.09 -7.12 -0.28
N ILE A 32 0.91 -7.18 0.62
CA ILE A 32 1.61 -5.98 1.14
C ILE A 32 2.32 -5.24 0.01
N LEU A 33 3.13 -5.96 -0.78
CA LEU A 33 3.86 -5.38 -1.92
C LEU A 33 2.90 -4.76 -2.95
N LEU A 34 1.78 -5.44 -3.24
CA LEU A 34 0.74 -4.92 -4.13
C LEU A 34 0.15 -3.59 -3.61
N GLY A 35 -0.17 -3.51 -2.32
CA GLY A 35 -0.69 -2.29 -1.69
C GLY A 35 0.32 -1.13 -1.76
N LEU A 36 1.60 -1.41 -1.50
CA LEU A 36 2.69 -0.44 -1.63
C LEU A 36 2.88 0.04 -3.07
N LEU A 37 2.86 -0.87 -4.04
CA LEU A 37 3.05 -0.59 -5.46
C LEU A 37 1.92 0.32 -6.00
N VAL A 38 0.66 0.04 -5.64
CA VAL A 38 -0.48 0.89 -5.98
C VAL A 38 -0.37 2.28 -5.34
N SER A 39 0.07 2.35 -4.09
CA SER A 39 0.31 3.62 -3.41
C SER A 39 1.42 4.43 -4.09
N PHE A 40 2.50 3.76 -4.52
CA PHE A 40 3.64 4.39 -5.20
C PHE A 40 3.27 4.92 -6.59
N ILE A 41 2.55 4.14 -7.39
CA ILE A 41 2.04 4.57 -8.70
C ILE A 41 1.10 5.77 -8.55
N SER A 42 0.23 5.75 -7.54
CA SER A 42 -0.68 6.86 -7.25
C SER A 42 0.07 8.13 -6.87
N ALA A 43 1.15 8.01 -6.08
CA ALA A 43 2.02 9.12 -5.71
C ALA A 43 2.79 9.69 -6.92
N MET A 44 3.39 8.83 -7.75
CA MET A 44 4.05 9.25 -9.00
C MET A 44 3.08 9.98 -9.93
N MET A 45 1.87 9.44 -10.15
CA MET A 45 0.88 10.05 -11.03
C MET A 45 0.41 11.42 -10.50
N LEU A 46 0.46 11.64 -9.18
CA LEU A 46 0.16 12.92 -8.55
C LEU A 46 1.31 13.92 -8.71
N LEU A 47 2.55 13.46 -8.62
CA LEU A 47 3.75 14.29 -8.83
C LEU A 47 3.95 14.68 -10.31
N THR A 48 3.71 13.77 -11.25
CA THR A 48 3.79 14.03 -12.71
C THR A 48 2.76 15.04 -13.21
N LYS A 49 1.67 15.26 -12.46
CA LYS A 49 0.66 16.27 -12.81
C LYS A 49 1.01 17.69 -12.31
N LYS A 50 2.20 17.90 -11.75
CA LYS A 50 2.65 19.17 -11.18
C LYS A 50 3.84 19.72 -11.96
#